data_AF-A0A6V7JTG6-F1
#
_entry.id   AF-A0A6V7JTG6-F1
#
_cell.length_a   1.000
_cell.length_b   1.000
_cell.length_c   1.000
_cell.angle_alpha   90.00
_cell.angle_beta   90.00
_cell.angle_gamma   90.00
#
_symmetry.space_group_name_H-M   'P 1'
#
loop_
_entity.id
_entity.type
_entity.pdbx_description
1 polymer ?
#
loop_
_entity_poly.entity_id
_entity_poly.type
_entity_poly.pdbx_seq_one_letter_code
_entity_poly.pdbx_strand_id
1 'polypeptide(L)'
;MFTAAFFTYATTTVVKQQLKFAQNPIYHYKLEYKGNLSFSEIFGDPTRDYGVSHADDLFYLFPIGKTLLPNRQMSQRDLEMVDVMTTMWTNFVRFG
;
A
#
# COMPACT_ATOMS: atom_id res chain seq x y z
N MET A 1 -5.67 -14.27 9.95
CA MET A 1 -6.65 -15.03 9.12
C MET A 1 -7.10 -14.22 7.90
N PHE A 2 -7.72 -13.04 8.06
CA PHE A 2 -8.29 -12.26 6.95
C PHE A 2 -7.28 -11.79 5.89
N THR A 3 -6.12 -11.24 6.27
CA THR A 3 -5.08 -10.81 5.32
C THR A 3 -4.63 -11.94 4.38
N ALA A 4 -4.47 -13.14 4.94
CA ALA A 4 -4.11 -14.32 4.16
C ALA A 4 -5.24 -14.75 3.22
N ALA A 5 -6.46 -14.84 3.74
CA ALA A 5 -7.61 -15.32 2.99
C ALA A 5 -8.02 -14.40 1.83
N PHE A 6 -7.99 -13.08 2.03
CA PHE A 6 -8.49 -12.12 1.03
C PHE A 6 -7.42 -11.57 0.09
N PHE A 7 -6.16 -11.51 0.52
CA PHE A 7 -5.12 -10.82 -0.24
C PHE A 7 -3.91 -11.71 -0.50
N THR A 8 -3.11 -12.02 0.53
CA THR A 8 -1.75 -12.50 0.30
C THR A 8 -1.65 -13.92 -0.25
N TYR A 9 -2.59 -14.81 0.09
CA TYR A 9 -2.62 -16.16 -0.49
C TYR A 9 -2.91 -16.11 -1.99
N ALA A 10 -3.92 -15.34 -2.39
CA ALA A 10 -4.31 -15.20 -3.79
C ALA A 10 -3.20 -14.52 -4.62
N THR A 11 -2.66 -13.39 -4.15
CA THR A 11 -1.60 -12.67 -4.89
C THR A 11 -0.34 -13.53 -5.06
N THR A 12 0.10 -14.20 -3.99
CA THR A 12 1.27 -15.08 -4.05
C THR A 12 1.05 -16.27 -4.97
N THR A 13 -0.15 -16.86 -4.95
CA THR A 13 -0.49 -18.01 -5.80
C THR A 13 -0.52 -17.61 -7.27
N VAL A 14 -1.15 -16.48 -7.61
CA VAL A 14 -1.22 -15.98 -8.98
C VAL A 14 0.17 -15.64 -9.52
N VAL A 15 1.01 -14.94 -8.73
CA VAL A 15 2.40 -14.64 -9.14
C VAL A 15 3.15 -15.94 -9.44
N LYS A 16 3.09 -16.94 -8.54
CA LYS A 16 3.74 -18.25 -8.76
C LYS A 16 3.23 -18.99 -9.99
N GLN A 17 1.94 -18.88 -10.29
CA GLN A 17 1.35 -19.51 -11.47
C GLN A 17 1.77 -18.79 -12.76
N GLN A 18 1.74 -17.45 -12.77
CA GLN A 18 2.12 -16.66 -13.94
C GLN A 18 3.60 -16.78 -14.26
N LEU A 19 4.48 -16.91 -13.26
CA LEU A 19 5.92 -17.12 -13.46
C LEU A 19 6.25 -18.35 -14.33
N LYS A 20 5.34 -19.33 -14.46
CA LYS A 20 5.53 -20.50 -15.33
C LYS A 20 5.44 -20.17 -16.82
N PHE A 21 4.77 -19.07 -17.17
CA PHE A 21 4.45 -18.69 -18.55
C PHE A 21 4.86 -17.25 -18.88
N ALA A 22 5.34 -16.49 -17.89
CA ALA A 22 5.70 -15.09 -18.04
C ALA A 22 6.86 -14.92 -19.03
N GLN A 23 6.63 -14.11 -20.07
CA GLN A 23 7.67 -13.70 -21.01
C GLN A 23 8.32 -12.36 -20.61
N ASN A 24 7.64 -11.60 -19.75
CA ASN A 24 8.09 -10.32 -19.21
C ASN A 24 8.28 -10.42 -17.68
N PRO A 25 9.12 -9.58 -17.07
CA PRO A 25 9.29 -9.52 -15.61
C PRO A 25 7.96 -9.27 -14.88
N ILE A 26 7.79 -9.91 -13.73
CA ILE A 26 6.67 -9.68 -12.81
C ILE A 26 7.22 -9.07 -11.53
N TYR A 27 6.65 -7.93 -11.13
CA TYR A 27 7.00 -7.24 -9.90
C TYR A 27 5.87 -7.41 -8.87
N HIS A 28 6.22 -7.79 -7.65
CA HIS A 28 5.27 -8.03 -6.57
C HIS A 28 5.79 -7.32 -5.31
N TYR A 29 5.03 -6.35 -4.81
CA TYR A 29 5.40 -5.58 -3.61
C TYR A 29 4.49 -5.92 -2.43
N LYS A 30 5.02 -5.69 -1.23
CA LYS A 30 4.28 -5.73 0.04
C LYS A 30 4.60 -4.47 0.81
N LEU A 31 3.59 -3.67 1.13
CA LEU A 31 3.77 -2.50 1.99
C LEU A 31 3.83 -2.93 3.46
N GLU A 32 4.90 -2.56 4.15
CA GLU A 32 5.05 -2.74 5.60
C GLU A 32 5.31 -1.42 6.35
N TYR A 33 5.44 -0.30 5.61
CA TYR A 33 5.58 1.01 6.21
C TYR A 33 4.25 1.46 6.85
N LYS A 34 4.28 1.64 8.18
CA LYS A 34 3.15 2.17 8.95
C LYS A 34 3.29 3.68 9.08
N GLY A 35 2.40 4.41 8.40
CA GLY A 35 2.36 5.87 8.45
C GLY A 35 1.42 6.42 9.51
N ASN A 36 1.32 7.75 9.55
CA ASN A 36 0.44 8.47 10.49
C ASN A 36 -1.04 8.46 10.13
N LEU A 37 -1.39 8.08 8.89
CA LEU A 37 -2.76 7.99 8.42
C LEU A 37 -3.07 6.53 8.13
N SER A 38 -4.23 6.06 8.60
CA SER A 38 -4.70 4.71 8.27
C SER A 38 -6.20 4.70 7.97
N PHE A 39 -6.59 3.90 6.98
CA PHE A 39 -7.99 3.59 6.69
C PHE A 39 -8.67 2.81 7.81
N SER A 40 -7.89 2.16 8.68
CA SER A 40 -8.44 1.57 9.90
C SER A 40 -9.08 2.60 10.84
N GLU A 41 -8.65 3.87 10.80
CA GLU A 41 -9.29 4.95 11.57
C GLU A 41 -10.65 5.35 11.01
N ILE A 42 -10.91 5.07 9.73
CA ILE A 42 -12.15 5.45 9.02
C ILE A 42 -13.16 4.29 9.06
N PHE A 43 -12.70 3.07 8.77
CA PHE A 43 -13.55 1.90 8.60
C PHE A 43 -13.45 0.89 9.76
N GLY A 44 -12.49 1.06 10.65
CA GLY A 44 -12.27 0.22 11.82
C GLY A 44 -12.51 0.96 13.12
N ASP A 45 -11.53 0.89 14.02
CA ASP A 45 -11.53 1.62 15.29
C ASP A 45 -10.39 2.65 15.30
N PRO A 46 -10.65 3.91 15.70
CA PRO A 46 -9.66 4.99 15.62
C PRO A 46 -8.59 4.95 16.72
N THR A 47 -8.71 4.06 17.71
CA THR A 47 -7.85 4.02 18.89
C THR A 47 -6.87 2.85 18.89
N ARG A 48 -7.22 1.74 18.23
CA ARG A 48 -6.39 0.55 18.17
C ARG A 48 -5.39 0.62 17.02
N ASP A 49 -4.17 0.16 17.31
CA ASP A 49 -3.13 -0.01 16.29
C ASP A 49 -3.34 -1.36 15.56
N TYR A 50 -3.72 -1.29 14.28
CA TYR A 50 -3.88 -2.44 13.40
C TYR A 50 -2.65 -2.70 12.50
N GLY A 51 -1.59 -1.90 12.63
CA GLY A 51 -0.48 -1.91 11.69
C GLY A 51 -0.85 -1.30 10.33
N VAL A 52 -0.25 -1.82 9.25
CA VAL A 52 -0.57 -1.40 7.88
C VAL A 52 -1.87 -2.07 7.44
N SER A 53 -2.90 -1.26 7.24
CA SER A 53 -4.23 -1.71 6.85
C SER A 53 -4.43 -1.67 5.34
N HIS A 54 -5.48 -2.35 4.87
CA HIS A 54 -5.85 -2.31 3.46
C HIS A 54 -6.11 -0.87 3.01
N ALA A 55 -5.62 -0.53 1.81
CA ALA A 55 -5.67 0.80 1.19
C ALA A 55 -4.79 1.89 1.81
N ASP A 56 -4.02 1.62 2.88
CA ASP A 56 -3.10 2.61 3.46
C ASP A 56 -2.03 3.08 2.46
N ASP A 57 -1.69 2.26 1.46
CA ASP A 57 -0.77 2.62 0.38
C ASP A 57 -1.30 3.78 -0.49
N LEU A 58 -2.62 3.96 -0.59
CA LEU A 58 -3.24 5.03 -1.38
C LEU A 58 -2.94 6.42 -0.82
N PHE A 59 -2.68 6.56 0.49
CA PHE A 59 -2.30 7.86 1.06
C PHE A 59 -0.96 8.34 0.49
N TYR A 60 -0.07 7.44 0.09
CA TYR A 60 1.23 7.80 -0.50
C TYR A 60 1.18 8.01 -2.01
N LEU A 61 0.01 7.79 -2.64
CA LEU A 61 -0.22 7.99 -4.07
C LEU A 61 -1.14 9.16 -4.37
N PHE A 62 -2.12 9.40 -3.50
CA PHE A 62 -3.18 10.38 -3.71
C PHE A 62 -3.36 11.26 -2.47
N PRO A 63 -3.67 12.56 -2.63
CA PRO A 63 -3.85 13.48 -1.51
C PRO A 63 -5.21 13.31 -0.79
N ILE A 64 -5.71 12.07 -0.67
CA ILE A 64 -7.02 11.75 -0.08
C ILE A 64 -7.05 11.93 1.44
N GLY A 65 -5.89 11.85 2.10
CA GLY A 65 -5.77 12.04 3.55
C GLY A 65 -6.29 13.38 4.04
N LYS A 66 -6.11 14.45 3.25
CA LYS A 66 -6.61 15.79 3.57
C LYS A 66 -8.13 15.85 3.68
N THR A 67 -8.84 15.00 2.93
CA THR A 67 -10.31 14.97 2.91
C THR A 67 -10.85 14.00 3.95
N LEU A 68 -10.24 12.82 4.06
CA LEU A 68 -10.75 11.73 4.89
C LEU A 68 -10.32 11.83 6.36
N LEU A 69 -9.16 12.41 6.65
CA LEU A 69 -8.59 12.55 7.98
C LEU A 69 -8.05 13.97 8.19
N PRO A 70 -8.90 15.02 8.16
CA PRO A 70 -8.45 16.42 8.17
C PRO A 70 -7.69 16.82 9.44
N ASN A 71 -7.86 16.07 10.55
CA ASN A 71 -7.18 16.31 11.82
C ASN A 71 -5.85 15.53 11.95
N ARG A 72 -5.49 14.72 10.96
CA ARG A 72 -4.22 13.98 10.93
C ARG A 72 -3.24 14.67 9.99
N GLN A 73 -1.96 14.54 10.32
CA GLN A 73 -0.88 15.07 9.50
C GLN A 73 0.16 13.99 9.24
N MET A 74 0.64 13.98 8.00
CA MET A 74 1.80 13.19 7.60
C MET A 74 3.04 13.70 8.33
N SER A 75 3.83 12.76 8.85
CA SER A 75 5.18 13.01 9.33
C SER A 75 6.15 13.26 8.16
N GLN A 76 7.36 13.73 8.45
CA GLN A 76 8.41 13.83 7.44
C GLN A 76 8.70 12.49 6.76
N ARG A 77 8.64 11.40 7.53
CA ARG A 77 8.87 10.04 7.01
C ARG A 77 7.71 9.57 6.11
N ASP A 78 6.49 10.02 6.36
CA ASP A 78 5.36 9.74 5.48
C ASP A 78 5.55 10.43 4.13
N LEU A 79 6.08 11.67 4.13
CA LEU A 79 6.41 12.40 2.90
C LEU A 79 7.55 11.72 2.13
N GLU A 80 8.57 11.20 2.81
CA GLU A 80 9.60 10.37 2.17
C GLU A 80 8.98 9.10 1.53
N MET A 81 7.97 8.50 2.17
CA MET A 81 7.26 7.36 1.60
C MET A 81 6.40 7.75 0.39
N VAL A 82 5.83 8.97 0.35
CA VAL A 82 5.19 9.53 -0.86
C VAL A 82 6.19 9.56 -2.02
N ASP A 83 7.40 10.07 -1.79
CA ASP A 83 8.44 10.14 -2.81
C ASP A 83 8.84 8.74 -3.29
N VAL A 84 9.03 7.79 -2.36
CA VAL A 84 9.37 6.40 -2.72
C VAL A 84 8.24 5.74 -3.53
N MET A 85 6.99 5.84 -3.08
CA MET A 85 5.84 5.19 -3.72
C MET A 85 5.58 5.77 -5.11
N THR A 86 5.55 7.10 -5.23
CA THR A 86 5.33 7.76 -6.52
C THR A 86 6.50 7.54 -7.49
N THR A 87 7.74 7.52 -7.01
CA THR A 87 8.91 7.18 -7.82
C THR A 87 8.86 5.73 -8.31
N MET A 88 8.50 4.78 -7.44
CA MET A 88 8.38 3.36 -7.81
C MET A 88 7.36 3.18 -8.93
N TRP A 89 6.15 3.74 -8.79
CA TRP A 89 5.11 3.63 -9.80
C TRP A 89 5.44 4.39 -11.09
N THR A 90 6.01 5.58 -11.00
CA THR A 90 6.38 6.35 -12.21
C THR A 90 7.56 5.73 -12.96
N ASN A 91 8.51 5.11 -12.26
CA ASN A 91 9.58 4.35 -12.89
C ASN A 91 9.04 3.12 -13.61
N PHE A 92 8.14 2.35 -12.98
CA PHE A 92 7.51 1.21 -13.63
C PHE A 92 6.75 1.61 -14.90
N VAL A 93 6.01 2.73 -14.86
CA VAL A 93 5.32 3.27 -16.05
C VAL A 93 6.30 3.67 -17.16
N ARG A 94 7.47 4.24 -16.82
CA ARG A 94 8.44 4.74 -17.80
C ARG A 94 9.36 3.66 -18.36
N PHE A 95 9.72 2.67 -17.55
CA PHE A 95 10.83 1.77 -17.83
C PHE A 95 10.47 0.28 -17.80
N GLY A 96 9.29 -0.09 -17.30
CA GLY A 96 8.92 -1.48 -17.02
C GLY A 96 9.62 -2.03 -15.78
#